data_AF-A0A7Y0ACS3-F1
#
_entry.id   AF-A0A7Y0ACS3-F1
#
_cell.length_a   1.000
_cell.length_b   1.000
_cell.length_c   1.000
_cell.angle_alpha   90.00
_cell.angle_beta   90.00
_cell.angle_gamma   90.00
#
_symmetry.space_group_name_H-M   'P 1'
#
loop_
_entity.id
_entity.type
_entity.pdbx_description
1 polymer ?
#
loop_
_entity_poly.entity_id
_entity_poly.type
_entity_poly.pdbx_seq_one_letter_code
_entity_poly.pdbx_strand_id
1 'polypeptide(L)' 'MVNNAGYGQVGSPEELSNQEARQRLNVNAPCRRRCCATPHLRRQGTGRVFNISLVGSYTGSFAGWGICCGIKFVAVILT' A
#
# COMPACT_ATOMS: atom_id res chain seq x y z
N MET A 1 2.00 14.36 -5.91
CA MET A 1 2.37 13.47 -4.79
C MET A 1 2.70 12.09 -5.35
N VAL A 2 3.88 11.55 -5.01
CA VAL A 2 4.23 10.16 -5.29
C VAL A 2 4.22 9.41 -3.97
N ASN A 3 3.39 8.38 -3.86
CA ASN A 3 3.24 7.55 -2.70
C ASN A 3 3.89 6.19 -2.95
N ASN A 4 5.16 6.11 -2.58
CA ASN A 4 5.99 4.92 -2.76
C ASN A 4 6.33 4.21 -1.44
N ALA A 5 6.03 4.84 -0.30
CA ALA A 5 6.42 4.30 0.99
C ALA A 5 5.82 2.91 1.21
N GLY A 6 6.71 1.93 1.37
CA GLY A 6 6.35 0.56 1.65
C GLY A 6 7.54 -0.38 1.57
N TYR A 7 7.40 -1.55 2.17
CA TYR A 7 8.42 -2.59 2.20
C TYR A 7 7.82 -3.96 1.97
N GLY A 8 8.65 -4.85 1.41
CA GLY A 8 8.35 -6.26 1.21
C GLY A 8 8.63 -7.07 2.48
N GLN A 9 7.88 -8.14 2.66
CA GLN A 9 8.11 -9.23 3.59
C GLN A 9 7.68 -10.52 2.93
N VAL A 10 8.59 -11.48 3.05
CA VAL A 10 8.37 -12.88 2.70
C VAL A 10 7.94 -13.61 3.97
N GLY A 11 6.98 -14.51 3.86
CA GLY A 11 6.48 -15.32 4.96
C GLY A 11 5.04 -15.77 4.72
N SER A 12 4.62 -16.78 5.48
CA SER A 12 3.24 -17.24 5.44
C SER A 12 2.33 -16.27 6.21
N PRO A 13 1.09 -16.00 5.76
CA PRO A 13 0.14 -15.19 6.52
C PRO A 13 -0.12 -15.73 7.94
N GLU A 14 -0.01 -17.04 8.15
CA GLU A 14 -0.19 -17.72 9.44
C GLU A 14 0.93 -17.43 10.44
N GLU A 15 2.11 -17.04 9.97
CA GLU A 15 3.27 -16.71 10.80
C GLU A 15 3.28 -15.24 11.24
N LEU A 16 2.34 -14.44 10.72
CA LEU A 16 2.30 -13.00 10.94
C LEU A 16 1.53 -12.66 12.22
N SER A 17 2.14 -11.91 13.13
CA SER A 17 1.39 -11.38 14.27
C SER A 17 0.40 -10.30 13.83
N ASN A 18 -0.70 -10.16 14.58
CA ASN A 18 -1.67 -9.08 14.38
C ASN A 18 -1.02 -7.68 14.43
N GLN A 19 0.02 -7.51 15.25
CA GLN A 19 0.74 -6.25 15.37
C GLN A 19 1.53 -5.94 14.09
N GLU A 20 2.27 -6.91 13.55
CA GLU A 20 3.01 -6.75 12.30
C GLU A 20 2.07 -6.50 11.12
N ALA A 21 0.93 -7.20 11.07
CA ALA A 21 -0.11 -6.97 10.06
C ALA A 21 -0.60 -5.52 10.07
N ARG A 22 -0.91 -4.98 11.26
CA ARG A 22 -1.36 -3.58 11.42
C ARG A 22 -0.27 -2.58 11.07
N GLN A 23 0.97 -2.82 11.50
CA GLN A 23 2.11 -1.96 11.15
C GLN A 23 2.32 -1.91 9.64
N ARG A 24 2.20 -3.04 8.95
CA ARG A 24 2.27 -3.09 7.48
C ARG A 24 1.17 -2.30 6.81
N LEU A 25 -0.07 -2.44 7.25
CA LEU A 25 -1.18 -1.65 6.69
C LEU A 25 -0.92 -0.16 6.89
N ASN A 26 -0.41 0.24 8.06
CA ASN A 26 -0.09 1.65 8.35
C ASN A 26 1.00 2.21 7.42
N VAL A 27 2.00 1.40 7.06
CA VAL A 27 3.09 1.83 6.19
C VAL A 27 2.75 1.70 4.71
N ASN A 28 2.23 0.55 4.27
CA ASN A 28 2.03 0.25 2.85
C ASN A 28 0.71 0.80 2.28
N ALA A 29 -0.34 0.99 3.09
CA ALA A 29 -1.61 1.49 2.58
C ALA A 29 -1.54 3.00 2.29
N PRO A 30 -2.11 3.46 1.17
CA PRO A 30 -2.00 4.86 0.76
C PRO A 30 -2.93 5.81 1.53
N CYS A 31 -3.92 5.29 2.26
CA CYS A 31 -5.02 6.07 2.85
C CYS A 31 -4.53 7.26 3.67
N ARG A 32 -3.65 7.03 4.65
CA ARG A 32 -3.22 8.08 5.58
C ARG A 32 -2.51 9.22 4.86
N ARG A 33 -1.54 8.89 3.99
CA ARG A 33 -0.76 9.89 3.26
C ARG A 33 -1.61 10.65 2.25
N ARG A 34 -2.57 9.97 1.61
CA ARG A 34 -3.53 10.63 0.73
C ARG A 34 -4.42 11.59 1.50
N CYS A 35 -4.99 11.18 2.64
CA CYS A 35 -5.82 12.05 3.47
C CYS A 35 -5.05 13.30 3.91
N CYS A 36 -3.75 13.19 4.22
CA CYS A 36 -2.91 14.35 4.52
C CYS A 36 -2.64 15.25 3.30
N ALA A 37 -2.41 14.67 2.11
CA ALA A 37 -2.07 15.46 0.92
C ALA A 37 -3.28 16.10 0.22
N THR A 38 -4.46 15.47 0.29
CA THR A 38 -5.66 15.88 -0.45
C THR A 38 -6.10 17.33 -0.17
N PRO A 39 -6.10 17.84 1.08
CA PRO A 39 -6.42 19.24 1.36
C PRO A 39 -5.51 20.24 0.64
N HIS A 40 -4.20 19.95 0.56
CA HIS A 40 -3.24 20.81 -0.13
C HIS A 40 -3.46 20.81 -1.64
N LEU A 41 -3.67 19.63 -2.23
CA LEU A 41 -3.95 19.50 -3.67
C LEU A 41 -5.28 20.17 -4.04
N ARG A 42 -6.30 20.09 -3.18
CA ARG A 42 -7.58 20.78 -3.38
C ARG A 42 -7.43 22.31 -3.33
N ARG A 43 -6.65 22.84 -2.38
CA ARG A 43 -6.35 24.29 -2.32
C ARG A 43 -5.60 24.78 -3.55
N GLN A 44 -4.73 23.95 -4.13
CA GLN A 44 -4.00 24.28 -5.35
C GLN A 44 -4.87 24.19 -6.62
N GLY A 45 -6.08 23.62 -6.56
CA GLY A 45 -6.98 23.45 -7.71
C GLY A 45 -6.51 22.42 -8.75
N THR A 46 -5.28 21.94 -8.65
CA THR A 46 -4.67 20.95 -9.53
C THR A 46 -3.68 20.08 -8.73
N GLY A 47 -3.58 18.80 -9.09
CA GLY A 47 -2.71 17.87 -8.39
C GLY A 47 -2.82 16.45 -8.92
N ARG A 48 -1.68 15.74 -9.00
CA ARG A 48 -1.63 14.32 -9.38
C ARG A 48 -1.13 13.48 -8.21
N VAL A 49 -1.77 12.34 -7.97
CA VAL A 49 -1.36 11.35 -6.98
C VAL A 49 -0.99 10.06 -7.71
N PHE A 50 0.27 9.64 -7.58
CA PHE A 50 0.76 8.37 -8.09
C PHE A 50 1.02 7.43 -6.92
N ASN A 51 0.39 6.27 -6.88
CA ASN A 51 0.73 5.23 -5.90
C ASN A 51 1.56 4.14 -6.56
N ILE A 52 2.61 3.69 -5.88
CA ILE A 52 3.43 2.57 -6.34
C ILE A 52 2.95 1.29 -5.66
N SER A 53 2.48 0.37 -6.50
CA SER A 53 2.04 -0.98 -6.11
C SER A 53 3.02 -2.05 -6.58
N LEU A 54 2.73 -3.30 -6.25
CA LEU A 54 3.51 -4.47 -6.68
C LEU A 54 2.76 -5.21 -7.79
N VAL A 55 3.46 -5.64 -8.84
CA VAL A 55 2.83 -6.40 -9.93
C VAL A 55 2.19 -7.70 -9.44
N GLY A 56 2.83 -8.37 -8.47
CA GLY A 56 2.30 -9.58 -7.82
C GLY A 56 0.97 -9.37 -7.09
N SER A 57 0.58 -8.13 -6.81
CA SER A 57 -0.76 -7.82 -6.26
C SER A 57 -1.89 -8.11 -7.25
N TYR A 58 -1.63 -8.10 -8.56
CA TYR A 58 -2.65 -8.41 -9.56
C TYR A 58 -2.81 -9.91 -9.80
N THR A 59 -1.72 -10.67 -9.74
CA THR A 59 -1.72 -12.09 -10.09
C THR A 59 -1.82 -13.00 -8.86
N GLY A 60 -1.54 -12.50 -7.67
CA GLY A 60 -1.55 -13.27 -6.41
C GLY A 60 -0.54 -14.42 -6.35
N SER A 61 0.28 -14.60 -7.39
CA SER A 61 0.98 -15.85 -7.68
C SER A 61 2.48 -15.77 -7.42
N PHE A 62 2.85 -15.32 -6.22
CA PHE A 62 4.25 -15.32 -5.79
C PHE A 62 4.35 -15.98 -4.41
N ALA A 63 4.73 -17.26 -4.41
CA ALA A 63 4.80 -18.09 -3.21
C ALA A 63 5.69 -17.42 -2.13
N GLY A 64 5.22 -17.40 -0.89
CA GLY A 64 5.89 -16.70 0.21
C GLY A 64 5.71 -15.18 0.23
N TRP A 65 5.07 -14.55 -0.76
CA TRP A 65 4.85 -13.10 -0.80
C TRP A 65 3.38 -12.69 -0.64
N GLY A 66 2.49 -13.62 -0.29
CA GLY A 66 1.04 -13.41 -0.22
C GLY A 66 0.65 -12.17 0.60
N ILE A 67 1.29 -11.95 1.75
CA ILE A 67 1.08 -10.78 2.61
C ILE A 67 1.37 -9.47 1.84
N CYS A 68 2.48 -9.41 1.10
CA CYS A 68 2.86 -8.21 0.35
C CYS A 68 1.98 -7.96 -0.86
N CYS A 69 1.64 -9.03 -1.58
CA CYS A 69 0.71 -8.97 -2.70
C CYS A 69 -0.64 -8.42 -2.24
N GLY A 70 -1.21 -8.97 -1.16
CA GLY A 70 -2.50 -8.51 -0.61
C GLY A 70 -2.48 -7.07 -0.15
N ILE A 71 -1.47 -6.65 0.62
CA ILE A 71 -1.44 -5.28 1.17
C ILE A 71 -1.20 -4.23 0.08
N LYS A 72 -0.35 -4.51 -0.92
CA LYS A 72 -0.15 -3.55 -2.04
C LYS A 72 -1.30 -3.56 -3.05
N PHE A 73 -2.18 -4.57 -3.02
CA PHE A 73 -3.43 -4.53 -3.79
C PHE A 73 -4.37 -3.41 -3.30
N VAL A 74 -4.30 -3.03 -2.01
CA VAL A 74 -5.04 -1.88 -1.47
C VAL A 74 -4.67 -0.59 -2.19
N ALA A 75 -3.39 -0.43 -2.58
CA ALA A 75 -2.96 0.73 -3.36
C ALA A 75 -3.47 0.71 -4.80
N VAL A 76 -3.70 -0.47 -5.40
CA VAL A 76 -4.35 -0.61 -6.71
C VAL A 76 -5.80 -0.14 -6.65
N ILE A 77 -6.60 -0.69 -5.74
CA ILE A 77 -8.05 -0.36 -5.66
C ILE A 77 -8.27 1.12 -5.35
N LEU A 78 -7.37 1.72 -4.57
CA LEU A 78 -7.53 3.09 -4.12
C LEU A 78 -7.03 4.13 -5.14
N THR A 79 -6.29 3.77 -6.18
CA THR A 79 -5.76 4.73 -7.17
C THR A 79 -6.75 4.96 -8.29
#